data_AF-A0A8K0MPQ8-F1
#
_entry.id   AF-A0A8K0MPQ8-F1
#
_cell.length_a   1.000
_cell.length_b   1.000
_cell.length_c   1.000
_cell.angle_alpha   90.00
_cell.angle_beta   90.00
_cell.angle_gamma   90.00
#
_symmetry.space_group_name_H-M   'P 1'
#
loop_
_entity.id
_entity.type
_entity.pdbx_description
1 polymer ?
#
loop_
_entity_poly.entity_id
_entity_poly.type
_entity_poly.pdbx_seq_one_letter_code
_entity_poly.pdbx_strand_id
1 'polypeptide(L)'
;MSSNSKDDLSFLCDICVESKRAYEWFNIKGCSHCYCMDCIAKYAASKLQENVIKIGCPVPDCKGCLEPEYCQSILPADVFDRWGDALCEAVILGSEKFYCPFKDCSMMMIDDGKEKVVESECPSCCRLFCAQCKAPWHTAVDCAEFQKLNEDEREREDIMLMKLAQNKLWKRCPNCKIYVEKSEGCLFMTCSLGPIASTITVPIVRANNDLSASVVDNGHNY
;
A
#
# COMPACT_ATOMS: atom_id res chain seq x y z
N MET A 1 -47.10 10.50 -56.88
CA MET A 1 -47.65 11.19 -55.68
C MET A 1 -48.60 10.18 -55.05
N SER A 2 -48.32 9.59 -53.89
CA SER A 2 -47.98 10.27 -52.64
C SER A 2 -47.05 9.44 -51.74
N SER A 3 -46.04 10.13 -51.22
CA SER A 3 -45.59 10.18 -49.83
C SER A 3 -45.53 8.89 -49.02
N ASN A 4 -44.33 8.31 -48.96
CA ASN A 4 -43.91 7.32 -47.97
C ASN A 4 -43.22 8.09 -46.83
N SER A 5 -43.96 8.61 -45.84
CA SER A 5 -43.39 9.25 -44.65
C SER A 5 -43.39 8.26 -43.50
N LYS A 6 -42.35 7.42 -43.42
CA LYS A 6 -41.90 6.91 -42.13
C LYS A 6 -41.33 8.12 -41.40
N ASP A 7 -42.07 8.66 -40.45
CA ASP A 7 -41.59 9.72 -39.57
C ASP A 7 -40.32 9.23 -38.89
N ASP A 8 -39.16 9.67 -39.38
CA ASP A 8 -37.87 9.47 -38.75
C ASP A 8 -37.87 10.38 -37.52
N LEU A 9 -38.39 9.84 -36.41
CA LEU A 9 -38.43 10.52 -35.13
C LEU A 9 -36.99 10.95 -34.80
N SER A 10 -36.75 12.25 -34.88
CA SER A 10 -35.44 12.87 -34.67
C SER A 10 -35.52 13.83 -33.49
N PHE A 11 -34.40 14.01 -32.80
CA PHE A 11 -34.27 14.92 -31.67
C PHE A 11 -33.01 15.78 -31.82
N LEU A 12 -33.01 16.95 -31.20
CA LEU A 12 -31.84 17.82 -31.14
C LEU A 12 -31.04 17.49 -29.88
N CYS A 13 -29.76 17.15 -30.03
CA CYS A 13 -28.88 16.92 -28.87
C CYS A 13 -28.35 18.26 -28.35
N ASP A 14 -28.61 18.61 -27.09
CA ASP A 14 -28.19 19.90 -26.53
C ASP A 14 -26.66 20.04 -26.30
N ILE A 15 -25.89 18.95 -26.40
CA ILE A 15 -24.42 19.00 -26.27
C ILE A 15 -23.75 19.33 -27.60
N CYS A 16 -24.09 18.62 -28.68
CA CYS A 16 -23.49 18.85 -30.01
C CYS A 16 -24.33 19.75 -30.92
N VAL A 17 -25.58 20.06 -30.54
CA VAL A 17 -26.52 20.87 -31.32
C VAL A 17 -26.80 20.26 -32.71
N GLU A 18 -26.75 18.94 -32.81
CA GLU A 18 -27.05 18.18 -34.04
C GLU A 18 -28.37 17.43 -33.92
N SER A 19 -29.10 17.32 -35.04
CA SER A 19 -30.26 16.44 -35.14
C SER A 19 -29.81 14.99 -35.23
N LYS A 20 -30.40 14.14 -34.39
CA LYS A 20 -30.06 12.73 -34.21
C LYS A 20 -31.31 11.88 -34.31
N ARG A 21 -31.15 10.62 -34.68
CA ARG A 21 -32.29 9.70 -34.78
C ARG A 21 -32.72 9.23 -33.40
N ALA A 22 -33.99 8.89 -33.23
CA ALA A 22 -34.52 8.46 -31.94
C ALA A 22 -33.78 7.26 -31.33
N TYR A 23 -33.20 6.35 -32.14
CA TYR A 23 -32.44 5.22 -31.59
C TYR A 23 -31.05 5.62 -31.07
N GLU A 24 -30.55 6.82 -31.39
CA GLU A 24 -29.26 7.34 -30.92
C GLU A 24 -29.39 8.09 -29.58
N TRP A 25 -30.59 8.15 -29.01
CA TRP A 25 -30.81 8.82 -27.73
C TRP A 25 -30.28 7.99 -26.55
N PHE A 26 -29.87 8.69 -25.51
CA PHE A 26 -29.45 8.11 -24.24
C PHE A 26 -30.13 8.86 -23.11
N ASN A 27 -30.87 8.12 -22.27
CA ASN A 27 -31.62 8.67 -21.14
C ASN A 27 -30.81 8.54 -19.85
N ILE A 28 -30.67 9.64 -19.12
CA ILE A 28 -29.95 9.65 -17.84
C ILE A 28 -30.91 9.21 -16.72
N LYS A 29 -30.53 8.17 -15.97
CA LYS A 29 -31.35 7.67 -14.86
C LYS A 29 -31.49 8.74 -13.78
N GLY A 30 -32.69 8.83 -13.20
CA GLY A 30 -33.01 9.83 -12.17
C GLY A 30 -33.37 11.22 -12.69
N CYS A 31 -33.46 11.43 -14.01
CA CYS A 31 -34.01 12.67 -14.60
C CYS A 31 -34.62 12.42 -15.99
N SER A 32 -35.14 13.48 -16.64
CA SER A 32 -35.69 13.41 -18.00
C SER A 32 -34.74 13.95 -19.08
N HIS A 33 -33.49 14.28 -18.73
CA HIS A 33 -32.51 14.78 -19.70
C HIS A 33 -31.97 13.65 -20.56
N CYS A 34 -31.88 13.91 -21.87
CA CYS A 34 -31.39 12.97 -22.85
C CYS A 34 -30.45 13.64 -23.85
N TYR A 35 -29.51 12.86 -24.36
CA TYR A 35 -28.48 13.32 -25.29
C TYR A 35 -28.17 12.20 -26.27
N CYS A 36 -27.42 12.47 -27.34
CA CYS A 36 -26.96 11.38 -28.18
C CYS A 36 -25.90 10.52 -27.48
N MET A 37 -25.86 9.24 -27.83
CA MET A 37 -24.91 8.25 -27.30
C MET A 37 -23.45 8.73 -27.42
N ASP A 38 -23.06 9.31 -28.56
CA ASP A 38 -21.71 9.84 -28.79
C ASP A 38 -21.32 10.94 -27.79
N CYS A 39 -22.23 11.85 -27.49
CA CYS A 39 -21.99 12.94 -26.54
C CYS A 39 -21.87 12.41 -25.12
N ILE A 40 -22.72 11.44 -24.74
CA ILE A 40 -22.62 10.79 -23.42
C ILE A 40 -21.32 10.01 -23.28
N ALA A 41 -20.91 9.26 -24.31
CA ALA A 41 -19.67 8.51 -24.30
C ALA A 41 -18.45 9.43 -24.09
N LYS A 42 -18.39 10.54 -24.84
CA LYS A 42 -17.32 11.55 -24.69
C LYS A 42 -17.35 12.23 -23.32
N TYR A 43 -18.54 12.60 -22.84
CA TYR A 43 -18.72 13.22 -21.54
C TYR A 43 -18.26 12.29 -20.40
N ALA A 44 -18.69 11.03 -20.43
CA ALA A 44 -18.27 10.04 -19.45
C ALA A 44 -16.75 9.80 -19.49
N ALA A 45 -16.17 9.64 -20.68
CA ALA A 45 -14.73 9.50 -20.84
C ALA A 45 -13.95 10.71 -20.28
N SER A 46 -14.43 11.93 -20.52
CA SER A 46 -13.82 13.16 -19.95
C SER A 46 -13.89 13.18 -18.43
N LYS A 47 -15.02 12.79 -17.84
CA LYS A 47 -15.17 12.74 -16.37
C LYS A 47 -14.25 11.70 -15.73
N LEU A 48 -14.07 10.55 -16.39
CA LEU A 48 -13.13 9.53 -15.94
C LEU A 48 -11.66 9.98 -16.07
N GLN A 49 -11.33 10.78 -17.08
CA GLN A 49 -10.01 11.42 -17.16
C GLN A 49 -9.76 12.42 -16.02
N GLU A 50 -10.81 13.07 -15.52
CA GLU A 50 -10.79 13.93 -14.33
C GLU A 50 -10.83 13.13 -13.00
N ASN A 51 -10.75 11.79 -13.05
CA ASN A 51 -10.92 10.88 -11.91
C ASN A 51 -12.29 11.00 -11.20
N VAL A 52 -13.32 11.46 -11.92
CA VAL A 52 -14.69 11.51 -11.43
C VAL A 52 -15.41 10.20 -11.78
N ILE A 53 -15.53 9.31 -10.80
CA ILE A 53 -16.16 7.98 -10.98
C ILE A 53 -17.68 7.99 -10.79
N LYS A 54 -18.22 8.99 -10.09
CA LYS A 54 -19.67 9.20 -9.92
C LYS A 54 -20.12 10.27 -10.91
N ILE A 55 -20.52 9.83 -12.10
CA ILE A 55 -20.79 10.73 -13.22
C ILE A 55 -22.24 11.20 -13.17
N GLY A 56 -22.44 12.46 -12.79
CA GLY A 56 -23.75 13.10 -12.76
C GLY A 56 -24.22 13.56 -14.14
N CYS A 57 -25.49 13.93 -14.21
CA CYS A 57 -26.09 14.58 -15.37
C CYS A 57 -25.28 15.82 -15.80
N PRO A 58 -25.10 16.09 -17.11
CA PRO A 58 -24.45 17.32 -17.58
C PRO A 58 -25.15 18.63 -17.16
N VAL A 59 -26.44 18.56 -16.80
CA VAL A 59 -27.18 19.72 -16.29
C VAL A 59 -26.78 20.01 -14.84
N PRO A 60 -26.36 21.24 -14.52
CA PRO A 60 -26.05 21.64 -13.14
C PRO A 60 -27.22 21.38 -12.18
N ASP A 61 -26.91 20.97 -10.95
CA ASP A 61 -27.86 20.68 -9.86
C ASP A 61 -28.87 19.54 -10.14
N CYS A 62 -28.81 18.90 -11.31
CA CYS A 62 -29.60 17.73 -11.62
C CYS A 62 -29.07 16.53 -10.83
N LYS A 63 -30.00 15.77 -10.22
CA LYS A 63 -29.67 14.58 -9.40
C LYS A 63 -29.54 13.29 -10.22
N GLY A 64 -29.74 13.36 -11.54
CA GLY A 64 -29.57 12.20 -12.42
C GLY A 64 -28.11 11.78 -12.52
N CYS A 65 -27.87 10.50 -12.79
CA CYS A 65 -26.54 9.93 -12.91
C CYS A 65 -26.44 8.93 -14.07
N LEU A 66 -25.22 8.74 -14.56
CA LEU A 66 -24.89 7.69 -15.50
C LEU A 66 -24.49 6.46 -14.70
N GLU A 67 -25.19 5.36 -14.93
CA GLU A 67 -24.83 4.05 -14.36
C GLU A 67 -24.01 3.27 -15.42
N PRO A 68 -22.89 2.64 -15.04
CA PRO A 68 -22.01 1.93 -15.97
C PRO A 68 -22.74 0.90 -16.83
N GLU A 69 -23.70 0.17 -16.25
CA GLU A 69 -24.43 -0.93 -16.88
C GLU A 69 -25.15 -0.48 -18.16
N TYR A 70 -25.62 0.77 -18.23
CA TYR A 70 -26.24 1.32 -19.43
C TYR A 70 -25.24 1.93 -20.40
N CYS A 71 -24.02 2.23 -19.94
CA CYS A 71 -22.99 2.88 -20.75
C CYS A 71 -22.11 1.86 -21.50
N GLN A 72 -22.18 0.57 -21.15
CA GLN A 72 -21.33 -0.48 -21.74
C GLN A 72 -21.41 -0.52 -23.28
N SER A 73 -22.59 -0.30 -23.85
CA SER A 73 -22.80 -0.36 -25.31
C SER A 73 -22.28 0.86 -26.07
N ILE A 74 -22.02 1.97 -25.37
CA ILE A 74 -21.64 3.26 -25.98
C ILE A 74 -20.18 3.64 -25.67
N LEU A 75 -19.58 3.03 -24.65
CA LEU A 75 -18.21 3.31 -24.25
C LEU A 75 -17.22 2.38 -24.97
N PRO A 76 -16.02 2.88 -25.30
CA PRO A 76 -14.88 2.02 -25.62
C PRO A 76 -14.59 1.06 -24.46
N ALA A 77 -14.19 -0.18 -24.79
CA ALA A 77 -13.95 -1.22 -23.79
C ALA A 77 -12.93 -0.79 -22.72
N ASP A 78 -11.83 -0.16 -23.12
CA ASP A 78 -10.80 0.33 -22.22
C ASP A 78 -11.32 1.41 -21.25
N VAL A 79 -12.24 2.27 -21.70
CA VAL A 79 -12.86 3.30 -20.86
C VAL A 79 -13.85 2.67 -19.87
N PHE A 80 -14.64 1.70 -20.33
CA PHE A 80 -15.58 0.97 -19.49
C PHE A 80 -14.87 0.17 -18.40
N ASP A 81 -13.82 -0.59 -18.75
CA ASP A 81 -13.02 -1.38 -17.82
C ASP A 81 -12.38 -0.48 -16.76
N ARG A 82 -11.77 0.64 -17.17
CA ARG A 82 -11.21 1.64 -16.25
C ARG A 82 -12.24 2.24 -15.29
N TRP A 83 -13.48 2.44 -15.76
CA TRP A 83 -14.55 2.92 -14.89
C TRP A 83 -14.91 1.86 -13.85
N GLY A 84 -15.04 0.59 -14.28
CA GLY A 84 -15.27 -0.55 -13.39
C GLY A 84 -14.19 -0.70 -12.33
N ASP A 85 -12.93 -0.68 -12.74
CA ASP A 85 -11.77 -0.75 -11.84
C ASP A 85 -11.81 0.38 -10.81
N ALA A 86 -12.05 1.63 -11.26
CA ALA A 86 -12.10 2.77 -10.36
C ALA A 86 -13.28 2.72 -9.37
N LEU A 87 -14.43 2.15 -9.77
CA LEU A 87 -15.57 1.92 -8.88
C LEU A 87 -15.27 0.82 -7.84
N CYS A 88 -14.66 -0.29 -8.27
CA CYS A 88 -14.18 -1.35 -7.39
C CYS A 88 -13.14 -0.83 -6.40
N GLU A 89 -12.22 0.01 -6.86
CA GLU A 89 -11.25 0.65 -5.97
C GLU A 89 -11.93 1.59 -4.97
N ALA A 90 -12.95 2.35 -5.37
CA ALA A 90 -13.59 3.32 -4.50
C ALA A 90 -14.35 2.73 -3.32
N VAL A 91 -14.75 1.45 -3.38
CA VAL A 91 -15.41 0.78 -2.26
C VAL A 91 -14.42 0.24 -1.22
N ILE A 92 -13.15 0.08 -1.59
CA ILE A 92 -12.11 -0.39 -0.68
C ILE A 92 -11.59 0.80 0.14
N LEU A 93 -11.58 0.68 1.47
CA LEU A 93 -11.12 1.75 2.34
C LEU A 93 -9.61 1.97 2.16
N GLY A 94 -9.16 3.23 2.21
CA GLY A 94 -7.74 3.55 2.07
C GLY A 94 -6.85 2.86 3.12
N SER A 95 -7.38 2.56 4.30
CA SER A 95 -6.69 1.81 5.36
C SER A 95 -6.47 0.33 5.03
N GLU A 96 -7.34 -0.26 4.21
CA GLU A 96 -7.27 -1.65 3.77
C GLU A 96 -6.27 -1.81 2.62
N LYS A 97 -5.95 -0.74 1.90
CA LYS A 97 -5.02 -0.79 0.77
C LYS A 97 -3.57 -0.66 1.21
N PHE A 98 -2.70 -1.40 0.54
CA PHE A 98 -1.26 -1.16 0.58
C PHE A 98 -0.61 -1.63 -0.71
N TYR A 99 0.59 -1.13 -0.97
CA TYR A 99 1.38 -1.55 -2.12
C TYR A 99 2.45 -2.54 -1.69
N CYS A 100 2.88 -3.36 -2.65
CA CYS A 100 4.06 -4.19 -2.53
C CYS A 100 5.25 -3.36 -2.00
N PRO A 101 5.97 -3.83 -0.96
CA PRO A 101 7.04 -3.04 -0.35
C PRO A 101 8.32 -2.99 -1.18
N PHE A 102 8.39 -3.74 -2.29
CA PHE A 102 9.54 -3.76 -3.16
C PHE A 102 9.44 -2.65 -4.20
N LYS A 103 10.43 -1.75 -4.25
CA LYS A 103 10.41 -0.53 -5.09
C LYS A 103 10.24 -0.79 -6.59
N ASP A 104 10.57 -2.00 -7.05
CA ASP A 104 10.45 -2.47 -8.43
C ASP A 104 9.12 -3.21 -8.71
N CYS A 105 8.18 -3.23 -7.76
CA CYS A 105 6.86 -3.84 -7.91
C CYS A 105 5.76 -2.88 -7.42
N SER A 106 4.76 -2.61 -8.26
CA SER A 106 3.66 -1.68 -7.94
C SER A 106 2.33 -2.38 -7.69
N MET A 107 2.34 -3.67 -7.35
CA MET A 107 1.13 -4.43 -7.05
C MET A 107 0.41 -3.86 -5.82
N MET A 108 -0.88 -3.54 -5.97
CA MET A 108 -1.75 -3.15 -4.86
C MET A 108 -2.39 -4.40 -4.24
N MET A 109 -2.47 -4.43 -2.92
CA MET A 109 -3.04 -5.51 -2.13
C MET A 109 -4.00 -4.94 -1.09
N ILE A 110 -4.91 -5.80 -0.63
CA ILE A 110 -5.98 -5.45 0.31
C ILE A 110 -5.81 -6.30 1.57
N ASP A 111 -5.78 -5.64 2.72
CA ASP A 111 -5.89 -6.23 4.06
C ASP A 111 -7.32 -6.03 4.56
N ASP A 112 -8.10 -7.11 4.61
CA ASP A 112 -9.50 -7.07 5.04
C ASP A 112 -9.66 -7.11 6.58
N GLY A 113 -8.54 -7.14 7.32
CA GLY A 113 -8.51 -7.11 8.78
C GLY A 113 -9.15 -8.31 9.48
N LYS A 114 -9.60 -9.33 8.74
CA LYS A 114 -10.27 -10.50 9.33
C LYS A 114 -9.29 -11.43 10.02
N GLU A 115 -8.12 -11.60 9.42
CA GLU A 115 -7.08 -12.48 9.92
C GLU A 115 -5.79 -11.70 10.18
N LYS A 116 -5.12 -12.05 11.28
CA LYS A 116 -3.80 -11.50 11.58
C LYS A 116 -2.74 -12.25 10.79
N VAL A 117 -2.66 -11.95 9.49
CA VAL A 117 -1.61 -12.46 8.61
C VAL A 117 -0.32 -11.71 8.90
N VAL A 118 0.74 -12.43 9.21
CA VAL A 118 2.07 -11.84 9.49
C VAL A 118 2.97 -11.96 8.27
N GLU A 119 3.10 -13.16 7.72
CA GLU A 119 3.88 -13.48 6.54
C GLU A 119 2.95 -13.64 5.33
N SER A 120 3.30 -13.01 4.21
CA SER A 120 2.55 -13.15 2.96
C SER A 120 3.49 -13.00 1.76
N GLU A 121 3.05 -13.46 0.60
CA GLU A 121 3.78 -13.40 -0.66
C GLU A 121 3.08 -12.46 -1.63
N CYS A 122 3.84 -11.57 -2.27
CA CYS A 122 3.28 -10.70 -3.30
C CYS A 122 2.87 -11.53 -4.54
N PRO A 123 1.61 -11.48 -5.00
CA PRO A 123 1.16 -12.27 -6.16
C PRO A 123 1.85 -11.91 -7.48
N SER A 124 2.41 -10.70 -7.59
CA SER A 124 3.04 -10.20 -8.81
C SER A 124 4.54 -10.54 -8.87
N CYS A 125 5.27 -10.36 -7.78
CA CYS A 125 6.72 -10.53 -7.77
C CYS A 125 7.21 -11.75 -6.96
N CYS A 126 6.29 -12.49 -6.34
CA CYS A 126 6.53 -13.72 -5.59
C CYS A 126 7.54 -13.58 -4.43
N ARG A 127 7.69 -12.37 -3.90
CA ARG A 127 8.58 -12.08 -2.77
C ARG A 127 7.79 -11.99 -1.47
N LEU A 128 8.36 -12.57 -0.43
CA LEU A 128 7.80 -12.55 0.92
C LEU A 128 7.90 -11.16 1.54
N PHE A 129 6.85 -10.77 2.26
CA PHE A 129 6.77 -9.54 3.01
C PHE A 129 6.01 -9.73 4.33
N CYS A 130 6.21 -8.79 5.25
CA CYS A 130 5.43 -8.72 6.48
C CYS A 130 4.16 -7.90 6.24
N ALA A 131 2.97 -8.53 6.34
CA ALA A 131 1.69 -7.85 6.13
C ALA A 131 1.34 -6.86 7.26
N GLN A 132 1.89 -7.05 8.46
CA GLN A 132 1.64 -6.18 9.61
C GLN A 132 2.33 -4.81 9.47
N CYS A 133 3.60 -4.80 9.06
CA CYS A 133 4.40 -3.57 8.95
C CYS A 133 4.62 -3.13 7.49
N LYS A 134 4.11 -3.89 6.52
CA LYS A 134 4.14 -3.61 5.08
C LYS A 134 5.57 -3.40 4.57
N ALA A 135 6.49 -4.27 4.97
CA ALA A 135 7.92 -4.23 4.63
C ALA A 135 8.44 -5.59 4.14
N PRO A 136 9.63 -5.68 3.51
CA PRO A 136 10.23 -6.97 3.15
C PRO A 136 10.30 -7.92 4.36
N TRP A 137 10.19 -9.23 4.10
CA TRP A 137 10.06 -10.21 5.17
C TRP A 137 11.26 -10.20 6.13
N HIS A 138 10.97 -10.21 7.44
CA HIS A 138 11.97 -10.18 8.50
C HIS A 138 11.64 -11.20 9.60
N THR A 139 12.39 -12.31 9.67
CA THR A 139 12.19 -13.36 10.69
C THR A 139 12.97 -13.13 11.97
N ALA A 140 14.02 -12.32 11.90
CA ALA A 140 14.92 -12.14 13.01
C ALA A 140 14.32 -11.16 14.03
N VAL A 141 13.92 -9.98 13.62
CA VAL A 141 13.42 -8.95 14.54
C VAL A 141 11.90 -8.85 14.43
N ASP A 142 11.25 -8.39 15.50
CA ASP A 142 9.83 -8.05 15.43
C ASP A 142 9.61 -6.76 14.60
N CYS A 143 8.34 -6.44 14.31
CA CYS A 143 8.01 -5.25 13.53
C CYS A 143 8.48 -3.95 14.20
N ALA A 144 8.44 -3.86 15.53
CA ALA A 144 8.81 -2.64 16.26
C ALA A 144 10.32 -2.41 16.26
N GLU A 145 11.11 -3.48 16.32
CA GLU A 145 12.55 -3.46 16.15
C GLU A 145 12.93 -3.16 14.70
N PHE A 146 12.31 -3.82 13.73
CA PHE A 146 12.58 -3.62 12.30
C PHE A 146 12.39 -2.15 11.87
N GLN A 147 11.32 -1.51 12.34
CA GLN A 147 11.02 -0.12 11.99
C GLN A 147 12.01 0.90 12.58
N LYS A 148 12.79 0.52 13.61
CA LYS A 148 13.85 1.37 14.18
C LYS A 148 15.15 1.29 13.38
N LEU A 149 15.29 0.32 12.48
CA LEU A 149 16.48 0.15 11.64
C LEU A 149 16.48 1.17 10.50
N ASN A 150 17.67 1.67 10.17
CA ASN A 150 17.86 2.46 8.96
C ASN A 150 17.70 1.58 7.70
N GLU A 151 17.46 2.18 6.53
CA GLU A 151 17.27 1.41 5.28
C GLU A 151 18.46 0.48 4.98
N ASP A 152 19.68 0.96 5.23
CA ASP A 152 20.94 0.25 5.04
C ASP A 152 21.19 -0.86 6.09
N GLU A 153 20.30 -1.04 7.06
CA GLU A 153 20.42 -2.04 8.13
C GLU A 153 19.31 -3.10 8.07
N ARG A 154 18.43 -3.00 7.06
CA ARG A 154 17.26 -3.88 6.89
C ARG A 154 17.54 -5.08 6.00
N GLU A 155 18.76 -5.21 5.48
CA GLU A 155 19.17 -6.42 4.77
C GLU A 155 19.26 -7.60 5.73
N ARG A 156 19.07 -8.81 5.19
CA ARG A 156 19.05 -10.04 5.98
C ARG A 156 20.35 -10.19 6.78
N GLU A 157 21.47 -9.97 6.12
CA GLU A 157 22.82 -10.10 6.66
C GLU A 157 23.05 -9.11 7.81
N ASP A 158 22.61 -7.86 7.64
CA ASP A 158 22.74 -6.81 8.68
C ASP A 158 21.87 -7.10 9.91
N ILE A 159 20.64 -7.57 9.69
CA ILE A 159 19.76 -8.00 10.79
C ILE A 159 20.36 -9.20 11.53
N MET A 160 20.94 -10.16 10.80
CA MET A 160 21.65 -11.29 11.42
C MET A 160 22.87 -10.83 12.22
N LEU A 161 23.66 -9.90 11.68
CA LEU A 161 24.81 -9.30 12.39
C LEU A 161 24.37 -8.56 13.65
N MET A 162 23.29 -7.79 13.58
CA MET A 162 22.71 -7.10 14.73
C MET A 162 22.28 -8.08 15.82
N LYS A 163 21.61 -9.18 15.47
CA LYS A 163 21.25 -10.23 16.42
C LYS A 163 22.46 -10.87 17.07
N LEU A 164 23.46 -11.19 16.27
CA LEU A 164 24.71 -11.75 16.78
C LEU A 164 25.37 -10.77 17.76
N ALA A 165 25.42 -9.49 17.40
CA ALA A 165 25.95 -8.43 18.25
C ALA A 165 25.18 -8.30 19.57
N GLN A 166 23.84 -8.36 19.56
CA GLN A 166 23.03 -8.37 20.78
C GLN A 166 23.36 -9.58 21.67
N ASN A 167 23.40 -10.78 21.10
CA ASN A 167 23.71 -12.02 21.82
C ASN A 167 25.13 -12.02 22.42
N LYS A 168 26.08 -11.39 21.73
CA LYS A 168 27.47 -11.25 22.16
C LYS A 168 27.73 -9.98 22.98
N LEU A 169 26.69 -9.18 23.26
CA LEU A 169 26.78 -7.89 23.95
C LEU A 169 27.73 -6.88 23.27
N TRP A 170 27.97 -7.04 21.98
CA TRP A 170 28.74 -6.09 21.18
C TRP A 170 28.01 -4.75 21.10
N LYS A 171 28.79 -3.66 21.01
CA LYS A 171 28.24 -2.30 20.95
C LYS A 171 28.73 -1.62 19.69
N ARG A 172 27.90 -0.76 19.09
CA ARG A 172 28.36 0.07 17.98
C ARG A 172 29.23 1.20 18.49
N CYS A 173 30.35 1.43 17.81
CA CYS A 173 31.13 2.64 18.01
C CYS A 173 30.28 3.87 17.67
N PRO A 174 30.19 4.89 18.54
CA PRO A 174 29.42 6.09 18.24
C PRO A 174 29.96 6.88 17.04
N ASN A 175 31.27 6.76 16.75
CA ASN A 175 31.94 7.44 15.65
C ASN A 175 31.78 6.69 14.31
N CYS A 176 32.32 5.47 14.20
CA CYS A 176 32.34 4.73 12.93
C CYS A 176 31.19 3.73 12.75
N LYS A 177 30.30 3.57 13.74
CA LYS A 177 29.13 2.65 13.76
C LYS A 177 29.43 1.16 13.63
N ILE A 178 30.69 0.74 13.51
CA ILE A 178 31.08 -0.68 13.50
C ILE A 178 30.84 -1.30 14.88
N TYR A 179 30.38 -2.55 14.89
CA TYR A 179 30.23 -3.35 16.11
C TYR A 179 31.60 -3.69 16.70
N VAL A 180 31.76 -3.42 18.00
CA VAL A 180 32.95 -3.73 18.77
C VAL A 180 32.63 -4.71 19.89
N GLU A 181 33.49 -5.73 20.00
CA GLU A 181 33.52 -6.66 21.12
C GLU A 181 34.41 -6.11 22.23
N LYS A 182 33.97 -6.24 23.48
CA LYS A 182 34.84 -6.00 24.63
C LYS A 182 35.56 -7.31 24.93
N SER A 183 36.87 -7.36 24.69
CA SER A 183 37.68 -8.54 25.01
C SER A 183 37.82 -8.72 26.52
N GLU A 184 38.46 -7.77 27.22
CA GLU A 184 38.67 -7.81 28.68
C GLU A 184 38.85 -6.39 29.27
N GLY A 185 38.77 -6.24 30.61
CA GLY A 185 39.25 -5.04 31.30
C GLY A 185 38.39 -3.76 31.19
N CYS A 186 39.06 -2.64 30.87
CA CYS A 186 38.61 -1.25 31.03
C CYS A 186 37.28 -0.89 30.32
N LEU A 187 36.53 0.07 30.85
CA LEU A 187 35.29 0.60 30.24
C LEU A 187 35.55 1.59 29.09
N PHE A 188 36.78 2.09 28.97
CA PHE A 188 37.16 3.05 27.94
C PHE A 188 37.72 2.32 26.72
N MET A 189 36.92 2.22 25.66
CA MET A 189 37.37 1.67 24.38
C MET A 189 37.70 2.79 23.39
N THR A 190 38.80 2.65 22.65
CA THR A 190 39.24 3.59 21.61
C THR A 190 39.00 3.01 20.22
N CYS A 191 38.39 3.80 19.34
CA CYS A 191 38.19 3.42 17.94
C CYS A 191 39.50 3.58 17.15
N SER A 192 39.90 2.56 16.38
CA SER A 192 41.11 2.58 15.53
C SER A 192 40.90 3.20 14.15
N LEU A 193 39.66 3.52 13.78
CA LEU A 193 39.28 3.97 12.43
C LEU A 193 39.03 5.49 12.32
N GLY A 194 39.31 6.28 13.35
CA GLY A 194 39.20 7.73 13.29
C GLY A 194 39.92 8.44 14.45
N PRO A 195 40.37 9.69 14.27
CA PRO A 195 41.09 10.42 15.29
C PRO A 195 40.12 10.94 16.37
N ILE A 196 40.59 10.92 17.62
CA ILE A 196 39.97 11.40 18.87
C ILE A 196 39.19 10.33 19.67
N ALA A 197 39.72 10.03 20.86
CA ALA A 197 39.18 9.09 21.84
C ALA A 197 37.74 9.44 22.24
N SER A 198 36.77 8.78 21.61
CA SER A 198 35.38 8.83 22.05
C SER A 198 35.20 7.76 23.13
N THR A 199 34.90 8.16 24.37
CA THR A 199 34.57 7.19 25.43
C THR A 199 33.29 6.44 25.07
N ILE A 200 33.40 5.14 24.77
CA ILE A 200 32.25 4.25 24.70
C ILE A 200 31.90 3.85 26.14
N THR A 201 31.07 4.63 26.84
CA THR A 201 30.48 4.15 28.09
C THR A 201 29.49 3.03 27.75
N VAL A 202 29.88 1.79 28.00
CA VAL A 202 28.93 0.66 27.99
C VAL A 202 28.21 0.69 29.33
N PRO A 203 26.90 1.03 29.42
CA PRO A 203 26.18 0.89 30.67
C PRO A 203 26.15 -0.57 31.06
N ILE A 204 26.49 -0.85 32.32
CA ILE A 204 26.31 -2.18 32.92
C ILE A 204 24.80 -2.40 33.01
N VAL A 205 24.25 -3.19 32.09
CA VAL A 205 22.98 -3.87 32.36
C VAL A 205 23.36 -5.02 33.28
N ARG A 206 23.20 -4.81 34.60
CA ARG A 206 23.21 -5.94 35.54
C ARG A 206 22.06 -6.85 35.10
N ALA A 207 22.39 -8.06 34.66
CA ALA A 207 21.41 -9.13 34.68
C ALA A 207 20.92 -9.24 36.13
N ASN A 208 19.64 -8.96 36.35
CA ASN A 208 18.98 -9.28 37.61
C ASN A 208 19.04 -10.80 37.75
N ASN A 209 19.98 -11.28 38.57
CA ASN A 209 19.90 -12.59 39.19
C ASN A 209 18.89 -12.48 40.33
N ASP A 210 17.74 -13.12 40.15
CA ASP A 210 16.82 -13.64 41.17
C ASP A 210 15.73 -14.39 40.36
N LEU A 211 15.45 -15.69 40.48
CA LEU A 211 15.66 -16.65 41.55
C LEU A 211 15.81 -18.08 41.01
N SER A 212 16.24 -18.95 41.93
CA SER A 212 16.08 -20.42 41.97
C SER A 212 17.26 -21.27 41.50
N ALA A 213 18.24 -21.42 42.40
CA ALA A 213 18.90 -22.71 42.60
C ALA A 213 19.18 -22.88 44.09
N SER A 214 18.48 -23.84 44.68
CA SER A 214 18.58 -24.26 46.08
C SER A 214 19.98 -24.75 46.44
N VAL A 215 20.49 -24.26 47.56
CA VAL A 215 21.60 -24.84 48.31
C VAL A 215 21.11 -26.15 48.92
N VAL A 216 21.74 -27.28 48.59
CA VAL A 216 21.81 -28.42 49.50
C VAL A 216 23.26 -28.82 49.66
N ASP A 217 23.64 -28.76 50.93
CA ASP A 217 24.87 -29.09 51.62
C ASP A 217 25.56 -30.37 51.14
N ASN A 218 26.89 -30.35 51.12
CA ASN A 218 27.72 -31.54 51.31
C ASN A 218 29.07 -31.11 51.90
N GLY A 219 29.08 -30.96 53.22
CA GLY A 219 30.29 -30.88 54.01
C GLY A 219 31.15 -32.15 53.83
N HIS A 220 32.45 -31.94 53.61
CA HIS A 220 33.47 -32.95 53.87
C HIS A 220 33.80 -32.93 55.37
N ASN A 221 33.85 -34.10 56.00
CA ASN A 221 34.85 -34.41 57.02
C ASN A 221 34.92 -35.93 57.27
N TYR A 222 36.13 -36.45 57.03
CA TYR A 222 36.70 -37.78 57.31
C TYR A 222 36.15 -39.00 56.56
#